data_AF-A0A0X3PEQ2-F1
#
_entry.id   AF-A0A0X3PEQ2-F1
#
_cell.length_a   1.000
_cell.length_b   1.000
_cell.length_c   1.000
_cell.angle_alpha   90.00
_cell.angle_beta   90.00
_cell.angle_gamma   90.00
#
_symmetry.space_group_name_H-M   'P 1'
#
loop_
_entity.id
_entity.type
_entity.pdbx_description
1 polymer ?
#
loop_
_entity_poly.entity_id
_entity_poly.type
_entity_poly.pdbx_seq_one_letter_code
_entity_poly.pdbx_strand_id
1 'polypeptide(L)'
;MPPSPWSGLSLNLKQFYTMFPHTPDNSFMGFVVEQGSKTMGNLTELSRKPIALLYAKKYYMLQPTEVVKLITILTEYFEVHATVADARSALPRTIINHGLLAGTAYMNILRSSKIFVGVGFPYEGPAPLEAIANGVIFVNPSFNPPKSRYNTDFFSSKPTSRGLTSQHPYIENFIGEPYSYTVDIRNETAVRELFLRLQNHPKPLEYVPFELTTAGMMERLRAYLTHQNFCPELPPPLHFTPNSIADVNINVASITEFQQVDIAPIRPAARWPPIHSSLTILLGKPGASCSATCHAHRSHSNASSRFICCSEHFKTFNDHVSLRRLNLPCRRIFMRSHLAVPALSTSGQACYLQANDLLFDCEAPGELSVNLTVRRICPCRDALPGQWALCRNCL
;
A
#
# COMPACT_ATOMS: atom_id res chain seq x y z
N MET A 1 -10.50 9.18 -22.43
CA MET A 1 -11.39 8.70 -21.36
C MET A 1 -11.98 9.92 -20.66
N PRO A 2 -13.26 9.92 -20.27
CA PRO A 2 -13.80 10.97 -19.41
C PRO A 2 -13.03 11.03 -18.07
N PRO A 3 -13.00 12.19 -17.41
CA PRO A 3 -12.38 12.31 -16.09
C PRO A 3 -13.03 11.32 -15.11
N SER A 4 -12.22 10.79 -14.20
CA SER A 4 -12.70 9.82 -13.20
C SER A 4 -13.79 10.47 -12.33
N PRO A 5 -14.92 9.80 -12.08
CA PRO A 5 -15.95 10.33 -11.18
C PRO A 5 -15.47 10.41 -9.73
N TRP A 6 -14.33 9.78 -9.41
CA TRP A 6 -13.69 9.79 -8.09
C TRP A 6 -12.58 10.85 -7.98
N SER A 7 -12.40 11.70 -9.00
CA SER A 7 -11.36 12.74 -9.05
C SER A 7 -11.94 14.15 -8.90
N GLY A 8 -11.08 15.18 -8.88
CA GLY A 8 -11.50 16.59 -8.89
C GLY A 8 -11.68 17.25 -7.52
N LEU A 9 -11.20 16.64 -6.44
CA LEU A 9 -11.32 17.19 -5.07
C LEU A 9 -10.28 18.28 -4.74
N SER A 10 -9.22 18.43 -5.56
CA SER A 10 -8.14 19.42 -5.37
C SER A 10 -7.50 19.41 -3.97
N LEU A 11 -7.43 18.23 -3.34
CA LEU A 11 -6.82 18.02 -2.03
C LEU A 11 -5.30 17.80 -2.14
N ASN A 12 -4.59 17.99 -1.02
CA ASN A 12 -3.24 17.44 -0.90
C ASN A 12 -3.33 15.91 -0.98
N LEU A 13 -2.52 15.28 -1.84
CA LEU A 13 -2.61 13.84 -2.08
C LEU A 13 -2.38 12.99 -0.81
N LYS A 14 -1.69 13.52 0.20
CA LYS A 14 -1.49 12.84 1.48
C LYS A 14 -2.74 12.79 2.36
N GLN A 15 -3.79 13.52 2.02
CA GLN A 15 -5.10 13.41 2.67
C GLN A 15 -5.89 12.17 2.23
N PHE A 16 -5.50 11.51 1.13
CA PHE A 16 -6.07 10.23 0.76
C PHE A 16 -5.38 9.12 1.55
N TYR A 17 -6.18 8.26 2.17
CA TYR A 17 -5.73 7.18 3.03
C TYR A 17 -5.99 5.82 2.36
N THR A 18 -4.94 5.06 2.10
CA THR A 18 -4.99 3.82 1.32
C THR A 18 -5.02 2.56 2.19
N MET A 19 -5.56 1.48 1.63
CA MET A 19 -5.64 0.16 2.28
C MET A 19 -4.27 -0.53 2.39
N PHE A 20 -3.35 -0.26 1.45
CA PHE A 20 -1.98 -0.77 1.44
C PHE A 20 -1.00 0.35 1.05
N PRO A 21 0.30 0.24 1.37
CA PRO A 21 1.31 1.25 1.03
C PRO A 21 1.74 1.18 -0.44
N HIS A 22 0.78 1.20 -1.37
CA HIS A 22 1.00 1.06 -2.82
C HIS A 22 1.08 2.39 -3.58
N THR A 23 0.75 3.52 -2.94
CA THR A 23 0.76 4.85 -3.56
C THR A 23 1.44 5.84 -2.61
N PRO A 24 2.74 6.14 -2.80
CA PRO A 24 3.50 7.00 -1.89
C PRO A 24 3.08 8.47 -1.92
N ASP A 25 2.33 8.91 -2.92
CA ASP A 25 1.67 10.22 -2.92
C ASP A 25 0.53 10.31 -1.88
N ASN A 26 0.00 9.16 -1.46
CA ASN A 26 -1.05 9.05 -0.45
C ASN A 26 -0.46 8.61 0.91
N SER A 27 -1.30 8.66 1.95
CA SER A 27 -0.98 8.13 3.27
C SER A 27 -1.48 6.69 3.39
N PHE A 28 -0.66 5.79 3.93
CA PHE A 28 -1.09 4.42 4.15
C PHE A 28 -1.86 4.34 5.47
N MET A 29 -3.18 4.07 5.44
CA MET A 29 -3.94 3.83 6.68
C MET A 29 -3.81 2.39 7.14
N GLY A 30 -4.02 1.46 6.20
CA GLY A 30 -4.10 0.04 6.50
C GLY A 30 -5.27 -0.33 7.41
N PHE A 31 -5.10 -1.48 8.05
CA PHE A 31 -6.06 -2.14 8.93
C PHE A 31 -5.29 -3.12 9.82
N VAL A 32 -5.98 -3.71 10.79
CA VAL A 32 -5.44 -4.80 11.60
C VAL A 32 -5.85 -6.13 10.96
N VAL A 33 -4.86 -7.00 10.72
CA VAL A 33 -5.13 -8.39 10.34
C VAL A 33 -5.48 -9.17 11.60
N GLU A 34 -6.68 -9.76 11.61
CA GLU A 34 -7.16 -10.51 12.76
C GLU A 34 -6.32 -11.77 13.00
N GLN A 35 -5.70 -11.84 14.18
CA GLN A 35 -5.09 -13.05 14.72
C GLN A 35 -6.11 -13.68 15.67
N GLY A 36 -7.00 -14.53 15.14
CA GLY A 36 -7.99 -15.22 15.98
C GLY A 36 -7.33 -16.17 17.00
N SER A 37 -8.12 -16.73 17.93
CA SER A 37 -7.69 -17.75 18.91
C SER A 37 -6.75 -18.81 18.29
N LYS A 38 -5.66 -19.24 18.93
CA LYS A 38 -4.69 -20.22 18.37
C LYS A 38 -5.22 -21.65 18.21
N THR A 39 -6.53 -21.87 18.34
CA THR A 39 -7.15 -23.19 18.13
C THR A 39 -6.97 -23.62 16.68
N MET A 40 -6.34 -24.78 16.48
CA MET A 40 -6.22 -25.43 15.18
C MET A 40 -7.59 -25.65 14.55
N GLY A 41 -7.63 -25.63 13.22
CA GLY A 41 -8.80 -26.08 12.48
C GLY A 41 -8.99 -27.59 12.65
N ASN A 42 -10.25 -28.02 12.77
CA ASN A 42 -10.65 -29.39 13.06
C ASN A 42 -11.40 -30.04 11.88
N LEU A 43 -11.16 -29.62 10.64
CA LEU A 43 -11.75 -30.31 9.49
C LEU A 43 -11.00 -31.62 9.22
N THR A 44 -11.77 -32.71 9.12
CA THR A 44 -11.28 -34.01 8.69
C THR A 44 -11.12 -34.04 7.18
N GLU A 45 -9.94 -34.40 6.68
CA GLU A 45 -9.70 -34.58 5.24
C GLU A 45 -10.50 -35.77 4.70
N LEU A 46 -11.20 -35.60 3.58
CA LEU A 46 -11.98 -36.66 2.95
C LEU A 46 -11.14 -37.52 2.00
N SER A 47 -10.05 -36.99 1.46
CA SER A 47 -9.30 -37.56 0.33
C SER A 47 -7.83 -37.91 0.61
N ARG A 48 -7.37 -37.92 1.87
CA ARG A 48 -5.94 -38.06 2.29
C ARG A 48 -4.99 -37.02 1.67
N LYS A 49 -5.52 -36.05 0.92
CA LYS A 49 -4.78 -34.94 0.34
C LYS A 49 -4.91 -33.73 1.27
N PRO A 50 -3.87 -32.89 1.38
CA PRO A 50 -3.98 -31.63 2.10
C PRO A 50 -5.08 -30.75 1.47
N ILE A 51 -5.72 -29.93 2.29
CA ILE A 51 -6.81 -29.04 1.87
C ILE A 51 -6.25 -27.79 1.15
N ALA A 52 -6.83 -27.42 0.03
CA ALA A 52 -6.66 -26.13 -0.63
C ALA A 52 -7.98 -25.34 -0.61
N LEU A 53 -7.95 -24.11 -0.12
CA LEU A 53 -9.13 -23.24 -0.08
C LEU A 53 -9.05 -22.17 -1.18
N LEU A 54 -10.05 -22.12 -2.05
CA LEU A 54 -10.13 -21.12 -3.13
C LEU A 54 -10.50 -19.74 -2.58
N TYR A 55 -9.76 -18.72 -2.99
CA TYR A 55 -10.08 -17.32 -2.73
C TYR A 55 -11.08 -16.79 -3.77
N ALA A 56 -12.34 -17.19 -3.64
CA ALA A 56 -13.43 -16.73 -4.50
C ALA A 56 -14.75 -16.64 -3.71
N LYS A 57 -15.42 -15.49 -3.79
CA LYS A 57 -16.71 -15.26 -3.10
C LYS A 57 -17.92 -15.43 -4.01
N LYS A 58 -17.71 -15.36 -5.34
CA LYS A 58 -18.77 -15.43 -6.35
C LYS A 58 -18.39 -16.40 -7.48
N TYR A 59 -19.37 -17.10 -8.02
CA TYR A 59 -19.17 -18.15 -9.01
C TYR A 59 -18.48 -17.65 -10.28
N TYR A 60 -18.81 -16.44 -10.73
CA TYR A 60 -18.20 -15.85 -11.93
C TYR A 60 -16.66 -15.74 -11.83
N MET A 61 -16.11 -15.67 -10.62
CA MET A 61 -14.65 -15.60 -10.41
C MET A 61 -13.95 -16.91 -10.77
N LEU A 62 -14.68 -18.02 -10.82
CA LEU A 62 -14.17 -19.36 -11.16
C LEU A 62 -14.37 -19.72 -12.64
N GLN A 63 -15.08 -18.87 -13.40
CA GLN A 63 -15.40 -19.11 -14.81
C GLN A 63 -14.28 -18.82 -15.82
N PRO A 64 -13.32 -17.90 -15.59
CA PRO A 64 -12.25 -17.66 -16.56
C PRO A 64 -11.47 -18.94 -16.89
N THR A 65 -11.15 -19.13 -18.17
CA THR A 65 -10.53 -20.36 -18.68
C THR A 65 -9.26 -20.75 -17.94
N GLU A 66 -8.40 -19.77 -17.63
CA GLU A 66 -7.17 -19.96 -16.87
C GLU A 66 -7.42 -20.40 -15.43
N VAL A 67 -8.52 -19.95 -14.81
CA VAL A 67 -8.91 -20.34 -13.45
C VAL A 67 -9.47 -21.77 -13.45
N VAL A 68 -10.28 -22.14 -14.45
CA VAL A 68 -10.78 -23.51 -14.60
C VAL A 68 -9.60 -24.49 -14.76
N LYS A 69 -8.60 -24.14 -15.56
CA LYS A 69 -7.36 -24.93 -15.71
C LYS A 69 -6.58 -25.04 -14.40
N LEU A 70 -6.37 -23.92 -13.69
CA LEU A 70 -5.71 -23.89 -12.39
C LEU A 70 -6.39 -24.85 -11.40
N ILE A 71 -7.72 -24.80 -11.29
CA ILE A 71 -8.49 -25.66 -10.39
C ILE A 71 -8.41 -27.13 -10.81
N THR A 72 -8.43 -27.41 -12.12
CA THR A 72 -8.28 -28.78 -12.64
C THR A 72 -6.95 -29.37 -12.16
N ILE A 73 -5.84 -28.66 -12.36
CA ILE A 73 -4.52 -29.06 -11.86
C ILE A 73 -4.52 -29.19 -10.34
N LEU A 74 -5.15 -28.25 -9.63
CA LEU A 74 -5.21 -28.25 -8.16
C LEU A 74 -5.81 -29.55 -7.58
N THR A 75 -6.86 -30.08 -8.20
CA THR A 75 -7.53 -31.32 -7.75
C THR A 75 -6.65 -32.57 -7.85
N GLU A 76 -5.59 -32.53 -8.64
CA GLU A 76 -4.61 -33.62 -8.72
C GLU A 76 -3.77 -33.72 -7.43
N TYR A 77 -3.53 -32.60 -6.74
CA TYR A 77 -2.64 -32.52 -5.57
C TYR A 77 -3.35 -32.24 -4.24
N PHE A 78 -4.51 -31.58 -4.26
CA PHE A 78 -5.21 -31.11 -3.06
C PHE A 78 -6.69 -31.51 -3.04
N GLU A 79 -7.26 -31.57 -1.83
CA GLU A 79 -8.71 -31.53 -1.63
C GLU A 79 -9.20 -30.08 -1.78
N VAL A 80 -10.04 -29.79 -2.76
CA VAL A 80 -10.39 -28.42 -3.11
C VAL A 80 -11.67 -27.97 -2.41
N HIS A 81 -11.52 -26.95 -1.56
CA HIS A 81 -12.61 -26.33 -0.82
C HIS A 81 -12.88 -24.91 -1.33
N ALA A 82 -14.12 -24.44 -1.17
CA ALA A 82 -14.51 -23.08 -1.52
C ALA A 82 -15.57 -22.51 -0.57
N THR A 83 -15.69 -21.18 -0.54
CA THR A 83 -16.75 -20.44 0.18
C THR A 83 -17.52 -19.52 -0.78
N VAL A 84 -18.02 -20.08 -1.87
CA VAL A 84 -18.71 -19.33 -2.93
C VAL A 84 -20.18 -19.18 -2.55
N ALA A 85 -20.63 -17.93 -2.42
CA ALA A 85 -21.93 -17.59 -1.86
C ALA A 85 -23.12 -17.86 -2.81
N ASP A 86 -22.93 -17.69 -4.11
CA ASP A 86 -23.96 -17.78 -5.15
C ASP A 86 -23.85 -19.05 -6.00
N ALA A 87 -22.98 -19.98 -5.60
CA ALA A 87 -22.85 -21.27 -6.25
C ALA A 87 -24.07 -22.14 -5.91
N ARG A 88 -24.94 -22.33 -6.90
CA ARG A 88 -26.01 -23.35 -6.88
C ARG A 88 -25.40 -24.74 -7.16
N SER A 89 -25.98 -25.51 -8.07
CA SER A 89 -25.53 -26.83 -8.54
C SER A 89 -24.46 -26.79 -9.65
N ALA A 90 -23.96 -25.60 -10.01
CA ALA A 90 -23.06 -25.41 -11.16
C ALA A 90 -21.58 -25.69 -10.88
N LEU A 91 -21.17 -25.84 -9.61
CA LEU A 91 -19.79 -26.16 -9.28
C LEU A 91 -19.49 -27.63 -9.62
N PRO A 92 -18.31 -27.94 -10.19
CA PRO A 92 -17.83 -29.31 -10.31
C PRO A 92 -17.89 -30.05 -8.97
N ARG A 93 -18.30 -31.33 -8.99
CA ARG A 93 -18.37 -32.17 -7.78
C ARG A 93 -17.01 -32.35 -7.07
N THR A 94 -15.93 -32.03 -7.76
CA THR A 94 -14.56 -32.02 -7.23
C THR A 94 -14.28 -30.85 -6.29
N ILE A 95 -15.19 -29.87 -6.19
CA ILE A 95 -15.08 -28.72 -5.28
C ILE A 95 -16.08 -28.87 -4.13
N ILE A 96 -15.58 -28.92 -2.90
CA ILE A 96 -16.41 -28.94 -1.69
C ILE A 96 -16.73 -27.48 -1.32
N ASN A 97 -17.93 -27.03 -1.68
CA ASN A 97 -18.37 -25.67 -1.37
C ASN A 97 -19.08 -25.62 -0.01
N HIS A 98 -18.62 -24.71 0.85
CA HIS A 98 -19.17 -24.49 2.19
C HIS A 98 -20.17 -23.33 2.24
N GLY A 99 -20.42 -22.68 1.10
CA GLY A 99 -21.24 -21.46 1.05
C GLY A 99 -20.54 -20.27 1.70
N LEU A 100 -21.30 -19.22 2.02
CA LEU A 100 -20.75 -18.05 2.70
C LEU A 100 -20.53 -18.38 4.17
N LEU A 101 -19.27 -18.31 4.61
CA LEU A 101 -18.88 -18.48 6.01
C LEU A 101 -18.46 -17.15 6.64
N ALA A 102 -18.59 -17.07 7.96
CA ALA A 102 -18.13 -15.94 8.77
C ALA A 102 -17.58 -16.42 10.12
N GLY A 103 -16.77 -15.59 10.77
CA GLY A 103 -16.24 -15.84 12.12
C GLY A 103 -15.57 -17.20 12.27
N THR A 104 -15.91 -17.92 13.34
CA THR A 104 -15.30 -19.22 13.70
C THR A 104 -15.40 -20.26 12.58
N ALA A 105 -16.51 -20.32 11.84
CA ALA A 105 -16.67 -21.29 10.77
C ALA A 105 -15.68 -21.04 9.61
N TYR A 106 -15.48 -19.76 9.24
CA TYR A 106 -14.48 -19.37 8.26
C TYR A 106 -13.06 -19.66 8.76
N MET A 107 -12.76 -19.32 10.01
CA MET A 107 -11.45 -19.58 10.60
C MET A 107 -11.12 -21.06 10.68
N ASN A 108 -12.11 -21.92 10.95
CA ASN A 108 -11.93 -23.37 11.01
C ASN A 108 -11.46 -23.94 9.66
N ILE A 109 -12.10 -23.54 8.56
CA ILE A 109 -11.69 -24.00 7.22
C ILE A 109 -10.36 -23.41 6.80
N LEU A 110 -10.13 -22.13 7.07
CA LEU A 110 -8.88 -21.47 6.75
C LEU A 110 -7.69 -22.18 7.42
N ARG A 111 -7.76 -22.42 8.73
CA ARG A 111 -6.68 -23.06 9.50
C ARG A 111 -6.45 -24.52 9.15
N SER A 112 -7.50 -25.22 8.75
CA SER A 112 -7.38 -26.60 8.24
C SER A 112 -6.67 -26.63 6.87
N SER A 113 -6.75 -25.54 6.10
CA SER A 113 -6.18 -25.47 4.76
C SER A 113 -4.67 -25.37 4.75
N LYS A 114 -4.01 -26.10 3.85
CA LYS A 114 -2.58 -26.00 3.57
C LYS A 114 -2.26 -24.73 2.79
N ILE A 115 -3.06 -24.49 1.76
CA ILE A 115 -2.88 -23.37 0.85
C ILE A 115 -4.19 -22.61 0.65
N PHE A 116 -4.08 -21.30 0.47
CA PHE A 116 -5.16 -20.41 0.08
C PHE A 116 -4.86 -19.92 -1.33
N VAL A 117 -5.74 -20.23 -2.28
CA VAL A 117 -5.43 -20.13 -3.71
C VAL A 117 -6.14 -18.93 -4.33
N GLY A 118 -5.37 -17.91 -4.69
CA GLY A 118 -5.86 -16.79 -5.48
C GLY A 118 -6.30 -17.23 -6.87
N VAL A 119 -7.41 -16.65 -7.36
CA VAL A 119 -7.95 -16.90 -8.71
C VAL A 119 -7.88 -15.67 -9.63
N GLY A 120 -7.14 -14.64 -9.21
CA GLY A 120 -6.92 -13.41 -9.98
C GLY A 120 -7.93 -12.29 -9.67
N PHE A 121 -8.95 -12.55 -8.87
CA PHE A 121 -9.89 -11.56 -8.33
C PHE A 121 -10.52 -12.07 -7.03
N PRO A 122 -10.81 -11.23 -6.01
CA PRO A 122 -10.62 -9.78 -5.96
C PRO A 122 -9.16 -9.35 -5.75
N TYR A 123 -8.86 -8.12 -6.14
CA TYR A 123 -7.52 -7.51 -6.01
C TYR A 123 -7.31 -6.93 -4.61
N GLU A 124 -6.12 -7.10 -4.03
CA GLU A 124 -5.69 -6.44 -2.79
C GLU A 124 -6.77 -6.47 -1.69
N GLY A 125 -7.27 -7.67 -1.38
CA GLY A 125 -8.19 -7.87 -0.27
C GLY A 125 -7.47 -8.38 0.99
N PRO A 126 -8.12 -8.32 2.18
CA PRO A 126 -7.50 -8.72 3.44
C PRO A 126 -7.34 -10.24 3.61
N ALA A 127 -8.19 -11.06 2.99
CA ALA A 127 -8.25 -12.49 3.24
C ALA A 127 -6.92 -13.27 3.02
N PRO A 128 -6.10 -12.96 2.00
CA PRO A 128 -4.76 -13.56 1.88
C PRO A 128 -3.83 -13.27 3.07
N LEU A 129 -3.96 -12.12 3.73
CA LEU A 129 -3.17 -11.81 4.93
C LEU A 129 -3.69 -12.56 6.16
N GLU A 130 -5.00 -12.74 6.27
CA GLU A 130 -5.59 -13.62 7.29
C GLU A 130 -5.11 -15.06 7.12
N ALA A 131 -5.01 -15.55 5.88
CA ALA A 131 -4.45 -16.87 5.58
C ALA A 131 -3.00 -17.00 6.10
N ILE A 132 -2.14 -16.04 5.74
CA ILE A 132 -0.72 -16.03 6.16
C ILE A 132 -0.60 -15.90 7.69
N ALA A 133 -1.44 -15.09 8.31
CA ALA A 133 -1.51 -14.94 9.77
C ALA A 133 -1.84 -16.25 10.50
N ASN A 134 -2.42 -17.23 9.80
CA ASN A 134 -2.78 -18.55 10.34
C ASN A 134 -1.90 -19.67 9.75
N GLY A 135 -0.73 -19.33 9.21
CA GLY A 135 0.24 -20.30 8.67
C GLY A 135 -0.19 -20.95 7.35
N VAL A 136 -1.21 -20.42 6.68
CA VAL A 136 -1.70 -20.92 5.39
C VAL A 136 -0.94 -20.21 4.28
N ILE A 137 -0.36 -20.99 3.35
CA ILE A 137 0.42 -20.45 2.26
C ILE A 137 -0.50 -19.81 1.21
N PHE A 138 -0.24 -18.58 0.81
CA PHE A 138 -1.00 -17.93 -0.26
C PHE A 138 -0.40 -18.24 -1.64
N VAL A 139 -1.20 -18.72 -2.58
CA VAL A 139 -0.82 -18.80 -4.00
C VAL A 139 -1.34 -17.53 -4.68
N ASN A 140 -0.42 -16.66 -5.12
CA ASN A 140 -0.72 -15.33 -5.63
C ASN A 140 -0.59 -15.28 -7.17
N PRO A 141 -1.68 -15.17 -7.93
CA PRO A 141 -1.59 -15.06 -9.38
C PRO A 141 -0.83 -13.80 -9.82
N SER A 142 0.22 -13.97 -10.63
CA SER A 142 0.95 -12.88 -11.27
C SER A 142 0.18 -12.34 -12.49
N PHE A 143 0.38 -11.07 -12.80
CA PHE A 143 -0.20 -10.39 -13.96
C PHE A 143 0.89 -9.85 -14.87
N ASN A 144 0.98 -10.42 -16.06
CA ASN A 144 1.83 -9.92 -17.14
C ASN A 144 1.02 -9.84 -18.44
N PRO A 145 0.71 -8.63 -18.96
CA PRO A 145 1.09 -7.32 -18.39
C PRO A 145 0.36 -6.98 -17.07
N PRO A 146 0.88 -6.02 -16.27
CA PRO A 146 0.21 -5.57 -15.05
C PRO A 146 -1.21 -5.04 -15.33
N LYS A 147 -2.16 -5.33 -14.43
CA LYS A 147 -3.55 -4.89 -14.56
C LYS A 147 -3.70 -3.44 -14.08
N SER A 148 -4.27 -2.58 -14.91
CA SER A 148 -4.43 -1.15 -14.63
C SER A 148 -5.70 -0.61 -15.25
N ARG A 149 -5.95 0.69 -15.09
CA ARG A 149 -7.07 1.38 -15.74
C ARG A 149 -7.04 1.33 -17.27
N TYR A 150 -5.89 1.04 -17.87
CA TYR A 150 -5.71 1.03 -19.32
C TYR A 150 -6.09 -0.30 -19.98
N ASN A 151 -6.19 -1.39 -19.21
CA ASN A 151 -6.37 -2.73 -19.76
C ASN A 151 -7.32 -3.63 -18.95
N THR A 152 -7.98 -3.11 -17.91
CA THR A 152 -8.87 -3.89 -17.04
C THR A 152 -10.06 -3.05 -16.61
N ASP A 153 -11.27 -3.50 -16.97
CA ASP A 153 -12.52 -2.74 -16.78
C ASP A 153 -12.77 -2.32 -15.33
N PHE A 154 -12.46 -3.20 -14.36
CA PHE A 154 -12.58 -2.90 -12.93
C PHE A 154 -11.81 -1.64 -12.50
N PHE A 155 -10.72 -1.30 -13.20
CA PHE A 155 -9.87 -0.15 -12.91
C PHE A 155 -10.18 1.08 -13.78
N SER A 156 -10.98 0.94 -14.84
CA SER A 156 -11.20 1.98 -15.88
C SER A 156 -11.53 3.37 -15.32
N SER A 157 -12.39 3.41 -14.29
CA SER A 157 -12.85 4.63 -13.65
C SER A 157 -11.99 5.09 -12.48
N LYS A 158 -11.01 4.30 -12.00
CA LYS A 158 -10.23 4.66 -10.80
C LYS A 158 -9.24 5.80 -11.07
N PRO A 159 -9.01 6.71 -10.09
CA PRO A 159 -8.18 7.90 -10.28
C PRO A 159 -6.68 7.61 -10.09
N THR A 160 -6.17 6.54 -10.71
CA THR A 160 -4.75 6.15 -10.61
C THR A 160 -4.33 5.37 -11.86
N SER A 161 -3.10 5.60 -12.34
CA SER A 161 -2.47 4.86 -13.43
C SER A 161 -1.71 3.61 -12.96
N ARG A 162 -1.69 3.32 -11.65
CA ARG A 162 -0.94 2.19 -11.07
C ARG A 162 -1.34 0.86 -11.73
N GLY A 163 -0.33 0.08 -12.09
CA GLY A 163 -0.49 -1.30 -12.54
C GLY A 163 -0.23 -2.29 -11.41
N LEU A 164 -1.13 -3.26 -11.24
CA LEU A 164 -0.96 -4.38 -10.31
C LEU A 164 -0.21 -5.51 -11.02
N THR A 165 0.94 -5.90 -10.46
CA THR A 165 1.81 -6.99 -10.95
C THR A 165 1.33 -8.38 -10.54
N SER A 166 0.43 -8.47 -9.57
CA SER A 166 -0.18 -9.72 -9.10
C SER A 166 -1.55 -9.44 -8.46
N GLN A 167 -2.28 -10.48 -8.06
CA GLN A 167 -3.55 -10.34 -7.35
C GLN A 167 -3.37 -9.55 -6.04
N HIS A 168 -2.22 -9.70 -5.38
CA HIS A 168 -1.90 -8.98 -4.16
C HIS A 168 -0.44 -8.46 -4.15
N PRO A 169 -0.14 -7.31 -4.81
CA PRO A 169 1.21 -6.79 -4.93
C PRO A 169 1.89 -6.46 -3.60
N TYR A 170 1.13 -6.12 -2.55
CA TYR A 170 1.71 -5.95 -1.22
C TYR A 170 2.33 -7.24 -0.69
N ILE A 171 1.66 -8.39 -0.86
CA ILE A 171 2.20 -9.69 -0.42
C ILE A 171 3.38 -10.08 -1.30
N GLU A 172 3.30 -9.85 -2.62
CA GLU A 172 4.40 -10.08 -3.56
C GLU A 172 5.69 -9.35 -3.15
N ASN A 173 5.58 -8.06 -2.78
CA ASN A 173 6.75 -7.20 -2.58
C ASN A 173 7.27 -7.16 -1.13
N PHE A 174 6.41 -7.39 -0.14
CA PHE A 174 6.74 -7.18 1.28
C PHE A 174 6.67 -8.44 2.14
N ILE A 175 6.12 -9.54 1.61
CA ILE A 175 6.03 -10.81 2.33
C ILE A 175 6.76 -11.91 1.57
N GLY A 176 6.27 -12.27 0.38
CA GLY A 176 6.87 -13.27 -0.49
C GLY A 176 7.00 -14.66 0.14
N GLU A 177 7.93 -15.45 -0.38
CA GLU A 177 8.24 -16.79 0.14
C GLU A 177 8.85 -16.72 1.55
N PRO A 178 8.56 -17.70 2.44
CA PRO A 178 7.81 -18.93 2.20
C PRO A 178 6.29 -18.80 2.41
N TYR A 179 5.78 -17.62 2.74
CA TYR A 179 4.37 -17.40 3.08
C TYR A 179 3.46 -17.28 1.86
N SER A 180 4.01 -16.80 0.74
CA SER A 180 3.29 -16.61 -0.50
C SER A 180 4.15 -16.95 -1.71
N TYR A 181 3.55 -17.56 -2.71
CA TYR A 181 4.19 -17.90 -3.97
C TYR A 181 3.48 -17.20 -5.12
N THR A 182 4.17 -16.28 -5.79
CA THR A 182 3.63 -15.56 -6.95
C THR A 182 3.88 -16.36 -8.21
N VAL A 183 2.83 -16.71 -8.96
CA VAL A 183 2.91 -17.61 -10.12
C VAL A 183 2.00 -17.18 -11.27
N ASP A 184 2.47 -17.35 -12.51
CA ASP A 184 1.59 -17.20 -13.69
C ASP A 184 0.69 -18.43 -13.80
N ILE A 185 -0.58 -18.26 -13.45
CA ILE A 185 -1.57 -19.35 -13.46
C ILE A 185 -1.88 -19.89 -14.86
N ARG A 186 -1.42 -19.21 -15.93
CA ARG A 186 -1.52 -19.70 -17.32
C ARG A 186 -0.40 -20.68 -17.66
N ASN A 187 0.69 -20.67 -16.92
CA ASN A 187 1.80 -21.59 -17.08
C ASN A 187 1.52 -22.87 -16.28
N GLU A 188 0.86 -23.83 -16.94
CA GLU A 188 0.42 -25.08 -16.32
C GLU A 188 1.59 -25.88 -15.73
N THR A 189 2.77 -25.86 -16.36
CA THR A 189 3.98 -26.53 -15.85
C THR A 189 4.43 -25.91 -14.53
N ALA A 190 4.57 -24.58 -14.46
CA ALA A 190 4.98 -23.89 -13.24
C ALA A 190 3.97 -24.09 -12.10
N VAL A 191 2.66 -24.14 -12.42
CA VAL A 191 1.60 -24.42 -11.46
C VAL A 191 1.72 -25.86 -10.90
N ARG A 192 1.94 -26.86 -11.77
CA ARG A 192 2.13 -28.26 -11.37
C ARG A 192 3.34 -28.43 -10.46
N GLU A 193 4.48 -27.85 -10.83
CA GLU A 193 5.71 -27.87 -10.03
C GLU A 193 5.49 -27.20 -8.67
N LEU A 194 4.81 -26.05 -8.64
CA LEU A 194 4.48 -25.38 -7.40
C LEU A 194 3.59 -26.24 -6.51
N PHE A 195 2.50 -26.81 -7.03
CA PHE A 195 1.57 -27.61 -6.23
C PHE A 195 2.21 -28.89 -5.70
N LEU A 196 3.02 -29.58 -6.50
CA LEU A 196 3.83 -30.71 -6.04
C LEU A 196 4.75 -30.31 -4.89
N ARG A 197 5.42 -29.15 -5.00
CA ARG A 197 6.29 -28.63 -3.92
C ARG A 197 5.49 -28.32 -2.65
N LEU A 198 4.39 -27.59 -2.77
CA LEU A 198 3.58 -27.16 -1.62
C LEU A 198 2.86 -28.30 -0.91
N GLN A 199 2.51 -29.37 -1.63
CA GLN A 199 1.93 -30.59 -1.06
C GLN A 199 2.90 -31.26 -0.08
N ASN A 200 4.20 -31.27 -0.42
CA ASN A 200 5.24 -31.98 0.33
C ASN A 200 5.98 -31.12 1.37
N HIS A 201 5.95 -29.79 1.24
CA HIS A 201 6.61 -28.90 2.18
C HIS A 201 5.76 -28.63 3.43
N PRO A 202 6.34 -28.45 4.63
CA PRO A 202 5.61 -28.04 5.83
C PRO A 202 5.01 -26.63 5.69
N LYS A 203 3.97 -26.34 6.48
CA LYS A 203 3.43 -24.97 6.53
C LYS A 203 4.49 -24.05 7.17
N PRO A 204 4.66 -22.80 6.72
CA PRO A 204 5.48 -21.84 7.42
C PRO A 204 4.86 -21.49 8.78
N LEU A 205 5.63 -20.82 9.64
CA LEU A 205 5.10 -20.23 10.86
C LEU A 205 4.05 -19.15 10.53
N GLU A 206 3.18 -18.84 11.49
CA GLU A 206 2.28 -17.71 11.40
C GLU A 206 3.08 -16.41 11.24
N TYR A 207 2.61 -15.51 10.37
CA TYR A 207 3.27 -14.22 10.14
C TYR A 207 2.28 -13.10 9.89
N VAL A 208 2.51 -11.96 10.53
CA VAL A 208 1.79 -10.71 10.26
C VAL A 208 2.82 -9.58 10.21
N PRO A 209 2.90 -8.81 9.12
CA PRO A 209 3.74 -7.63 9.06
C PRO A 209 3.38 -6.66 10.19
N PHE A 210 4.40 -6.08 10.85
CA PHE A 210 4.20 -5.23 12.03
C PHE A 210 3.16 -4.12 11.79
N GLU A 211 3.21 -3.42 10.66
CA GLU A 211 2.28 -2.35 10.27
C GLU A 211 0.80 -2.77 10.16
N LEU A 212 0.53 -4.07 10.08
CA LEU A 212 -0.82 -4.65 10.04
C LEU A 212 -1.21 -5.33 11.36
N THR A 213 -0.40 -5.18 12.41
CA THR A 213 -0.76 -5.53 13.79
C THR A 213 -1.49 -4.37 14.47
N THR A 214 -2.17 -4.62 15.58
CA THR A 214 -2.77 -3.56 16.41
C THR A 214 -1.73 -2.52 16.83
N ALA A 215 -0.56 -2.97 17.31
CA ALA A 215 0.52 -2.07 17.73
C ALA A 215 1.03 -1.20 16.58
N GLY A 216 1.31 -1.80 15.42
CA GLY A 216 1.79 -1.06 14.26
C GLY A 216 0.76 -0.08 13.68
N MET A 217 -0.53 -0.45 13.67
CA MET A 217 -1.58 0.49 13.27
C MET A 217 -1.70 1.66 14.25
N MET A 218 -1.65 1.40 15.56
CA MET A 218 -1.73 2.46 16.58
C MET A 218 -0.52 3.39 16.54
N GLU A 219 0.69 2.86 16.33
CA GLU A 219 1.91 3.67 16.14
C GLU A 219 1.76 4.63 14.95
N ARG A 220 1.31 4.09 13.81
CA ARG A 220 1.07 4.88 12.59
C ARG A 220 -0.01 5.94 12.78
N LEU A 221 -1.14 5.56 13.39
CA LEU A 221 -2.24 6.48 13.65
C LEU A 221 -1.81 7.60 14.59
N ARG A 222 -1.09 7.27 15.67
CA ARG A 222 -0.54 8.26 16.60
C ARG A 222 0.36 9.26 15.89
N ALA A 223 1.27 8.78 15.05
CA ALA A 223 2.17 9.65 14.29
C ALA A 223 1.40 10.60 13.36
N TYR A 224 0.39 10.11 12.65
CA TYR A 224 -0.46 10.96 11.80
C TYR A 224 -1.23 12.00 12.61
N LEU A 225 -1.89 11.61 13.70
CA LEU A 225 -2.65 12.53 14.55
C LEU A 225 -1.75 13.60 15.20
N THR A 226 -0.50 13.26 15.50
CA THR A 226 0.43 14.17 16.18
C THR A 226 1.15 15.11 15.21
N HIS A 227 1.47 14.64 14.00
CA HIS A 227 2.41 15.34 13.13
C HIS A 227 1.88 15.67 11.74
N GLN A 228 0.89 14.95 11.22
CA GLN A 228 0.40 15.20 9.86
C GLN A 228 -0.56 16.39 9.86
N ASN A 229 -0.04 17.57 9.55
CA ASN A 229 -0.81 18.81 9.52
C ASN A 229 -0.88 19.40 8.11
N PHE A 230 -2.11 19.58 7.59
CA PHE A 230 -2.38 20.23 6.31
C PHE A 230 -3.06 21.59 6.46
N CYS A 231 -3.41 21.98 7.69
CA CYS A 231 -3.99 23.29 7.94
C CYS A 231 -2.92 24.36 7.72
N PRO A 232 -3.28 25.52 7.15
CA PRO A 232 -2.39 26.66 7.16
C PRO A 232 -1.98 26.96 8.61
N GLU A 233 -0.73 27.39 8.83
CA GLU A 233 -0.33 27.92 10.13
C GLU A 233 -1.32 29.05 10.47
N LEU A 234 -2.24 28.77 11.39
CA LEU A 234 -3.12 29.82 11.90
C LEU A 234 -2.20 30.84 12.56
N PRO A 235 -2.33 32.15 12.26
CA PRO A 235 -1.66 33.14 13.09
C PRO A 235 -2.07 32.88 14.55
N PRO A 236 -1.15 33.04 15.52
CA PRO A 236 -1.55 32.98 16.93
C PRO A 236 -2.76 33.91 17.11
N PRO A 237 -3.81 33.47 17.82
CA PRO A 237 -5.03 34.26 17.95
C PRO A 237 -4.67 35.66 18.49
N LEU A 238 -4.87 36.68 17.66
CA LEU A 238 -4.52 38.09 17.95
C LEU A 238 -5.41 38.72 19.03
N HIS A 239 -6.31 37.96 19.66
CA HIS A 239 -7.25 38.45 20.67
C HIS A 239 -7.43 37.48 21.83
N PHE A 240 -6.36 37.27 22.60
CA PHE A 240 -6.48 37.10 24.05
C PHE A 240 -5.66 38.18 24.73
N THR A 241 -6.08 39.43 24.57
CA THR A 241 -5.85 40.41 25.64
C THR A 241 -6.62 39.90 26.85
N PRO A 242 -6.00 39.73 28.03
CA PRO A 242 -6.72 39.40 29.24
C PRO A 242 -7.55 40.63 29.65
N ASN A 243 -8.67 40.85 28.97
CA ASN A 243 -9.71 41.70 29.51
C ASN A 243 -10.38 40.88 30.61
N SER A 244 -9.96 41.21 31.83
CA SER A 244 -10.65 40.96 33.10
C SER A 244 -12.10 40.52 32.91
N ILE A 245 -12.35 39.21 33.01
CA ILE A 245 -13.65 38.71 33.41
C ILE A 245 -13.73 38.89 34.93
N ALA A 246 -13.81 40.15 35.34
CA ALA A 246 -14.52 40.48 36.56
C ALA A 246 -15.99 40.51 36.13
N ASP A 247 -16.86 39.84 36.89
CA ASP A 247 -18.32 39.88 36.76
C ASP A 247 -18.99 38.89 35.78
N VAL A 248 -18.53 37.62 35.77
CA VAL A 248 -19.45 36.52 35.42
C VAL A 248 -19.44 35.49 36.56
N ASN A 249 -20.45 35.56 37.41
CA ASN A 249 -20.69 34.60 38.48
C ASN A 249 -21.32 33.33 37.90
N ILE A 250 -20.49 32.40 37.41
CA ILE A 250 -20.95 31.07 37.01
C ILE A 250 -20.83 30.15 38.22
N ASN A 251 -21.96 29.70 38.76
CA ASN A 251 -22.01 28.64 39.76
C ASN A 251 -21.60 27.30 39.12
N VAL A 252 -20.31 27.02 39.07
CA VAL A 252 -19.76 25.73 38.62
C VAL A 252 -19.64 24.81 39.83
N ALA A 253 -20.78 24.34 40.35
CA ALA A 253 -20.82 23.31 41.40
C ALA A 253 -21.11 21.91 40.84
N SER A 254 -21.08 21.69 39.52
CA SER A 254 -21.42 20.37 38.95
C SER A 254 -20.62 19.95 37.71
N ILE A 255 -19.38 20.44 37.53
CA ILE A 255 -18.52 19.95 36.45
C ILE A 255 -17.14 19.60 37.02
N THR A 256 -17.11 18.58 37.87
CA THR A 256 -15.88 17.92 38.33
C THR A 256 -15.78 16.57 37.66
N GLU A 257 -15.45 16.52 36.36
CA GLU A 257 -14.88 15.33 35.70
C GLU A 257 -14.52 15.59 34.23
N PHE A 258 -13.63 16.54 33.95
CA PHE A 258 -12.73 16.41 32.80
C PHE A 258 -11.42 17.07 33.19
N GLN A 259 -10.42 16.25 33.48
CA GLN A 259 -9.05 16.71 33.61
C GLN A 259 -8.69 17.36 32.27
N GLN A 260 -8.54 18.68 32.30
CA GLN A 260 -8.14 19.47 31.14
C GLN A 260 -6.78 18.93 30.71
N VAL A 261 -6.76 18.14 29.63
CA VAL A 261 -5.53 17.66 29.02
C VAL A 261 -4.77 18.93 28.63
N ASP A 262 -3.55 19.08 29.16
CA ASP A 262 -2.65 20.16 28.79
C ASP A 262 -2.59 20.24 27.26
N ILE A 263 -3.30 21.21 26.68
CA ILE A 263 -3.15 21.57 25.28
C ILE A 263 -1.81 22.28 25.24
N ALA A 264 -0.75 21.49 25.07
CA ALA A 264 0.57 22.03 24.79
C ALA A 264 0.42 23.06 23.65
N PRO A 265 1.00 24.27 23.78
CA PRO A 265 0.93 25.25 22.72
C PRO A 265 1.43 24.59 21.44
N ILE A 266 0.58 24.62 20.39
CA ILE A 266 0.91 24.11 19.06
C ILE A 266 2.18 24.85 18.63
N ARG A 267 3.34 24.23 18.83
CA ARG A 267 4.60 24.70 18.24
C ARG A 267 4.31 24.84 16.73
N PRO A 268 4.81 25.88 16.03
CA PRO A 268 4.68 25.94 14.58
C PRO A 268 5.10 24.57 14.05
N ALA A 269 4.16 23.90 13.38
CA ALA A 269 4.27 22.47 13.16
C ALA A 269 5.59 22.22 12.43
N ALA A 270 6.57 21.64 13.13
CA ALA A 270 7.83 21.29 12.51
C ALA A 270 7.48 20.43 11.29
N ARG A 271 7.99 20.80 10.10
CA ARG A 271 7.66 20.08 8.86
C ARG A 271 7.88 18.59 9.08
N TRP A 272 6.84 17.81 8.82
CA TRP A 272 6.84 16.36 9.00
C TRP A 272 6.55 15.68 7.66
N PRO A 273 7.32 14.65 7.26
CA PRO A 273 8.53 14.12 7.90
C PRO A 273 9.67 15.15 8.09
N PRO A 274 10.60 14.97 9.06
CA PRO A 274 11.64 15.98 9.30
C PRO A 274 12.68 16.04 8.18
N ILE A 275 12.90 17.24 7.62
CA ILE A 275 13.80 17.45 6.48
C ILE A 275 15.23 16.95 6.78
N HIS A 276 15.84 17.44 7.86
CA HIS A 276 17.28 17.23 8.11
C HIS A 276 17.68 15.78 8.40
N SER A 277 16.74 14.96 8.87
CA SER A 277 17.03 13.63 9.39
C SER A 277 16.37 12.50 8.60
N SER A 278 15.53 12.83 7.60
CA SER A 278 14.82 11.84 6.78
C SER A 278 14.87 12.11 5.28
N LEU A 279 15.05 13.37 4.84
CA LEU A 279 15.06 13.69 3.41
C LEU A 279 16.41 13.37 2.76
N THR A 280 16.36 12.54 1.73
CA THR A 280 17.44 12.29 0.79
C THR A 280 16.97 12.68 -0.61
N ILE A 281 17.62 13.65 -1.24
CA ILE A 281 17.29 14.07 -2.60
C ILE A 281 18.12 13.26 -3.60
N LEU A 282 17.45 12.54 -4.49
CA LEU A 282 18.08 11.70 -5.50
C LEU A 282 17.75 12.18 -6.91
N LEU A 283 18.67 11.96 -7.84
CA LEU A 283 18.44 12.22 -9.26
C LEU A 283 18.17 10.91 -9.99
N GLY A 284 16.95 10.77 -10.52
CA GLY A 284 16.52 9.56 -11.24
C GLY A 284 17.31 9.30 -12.51
N LYS A 285 17.26 8.05 -12.98
CA LYS A 285 17.65 7.71 -14.36
C LYS A 285 16.67 8.39 -15.34
N PRO A 286 17.08 8.69 -16.59
CA PRO A 286 16.16 9.23 -17.59
C PRO A 286 14.88 8.39 -17.70
N GLY A 287 13.71 9.04 -17.63
CA GLY A 287 12.41 8.38 -17.75
C GLY A 287 11.89 7.71 -16.47
N ALA A 288 12.74 7.50 -15.46
CA ALA A 288 12.32 6.86 -14.21
C ALA A 288 11.41 7.77 -13.36
N SER A 289 10.43 7.16 -12.68
CA SER A 289 9.63 7.84 -11.66
C SER A 289 10.42 8.04 -10.36
N CYS A 290 9.88 8.86 -9.47
CA CYS A 290 10.51 9.04 -8.16
C CYS A 290 10.33 7.83 -7.25
N SER A 291 9.20 7.12 -7.32
CA SER A 291 9.02 5.85 -6.63
C SER A 291 10.07 4.82 -7.06
N ALA A 292 10.30 4.64 -8.36
CA ALA A 292 11.33 3.74 -8.87
C ALA A 292 12.75 4.17 -8.42
N THR A 293 13.02 5.48 -8.46
CA THR A 293 14.32 6.05 -8.04
C THR A 293 14.58 5.80 -6.55
N CYS A 294 13.61 6.08 -5.68
CA CYS A 294 13.75 5.87 -4.24
C CYS A 294 13.85 4.38 -3.90
N HIS A 295 13.02 3.52 -4.50
CA HIS A 295 13.09 2.07 -4.26
C HIS A 295 14.38 1.41 -4.72
N ALA A 296 15.02 1.93 -5.77
CA ALA A 296 16.32 1.45 -6.25
C ALA A 296 17.48 1.91 -5.35
N HIS A 297 17.30 2.95 -4.53
CA HIS A 297 18.35 3.48 -3.68
C HIS A 297 18.72 2.50 -2.55
N ARG A 298 20.00 2.43 -2.25
CA ARG A 298 20.56 1.67 -1.13
C ARG A 298 21.46 2.60 -0.34
N SER A 299 21.28 2.62 0.98
CA SER A 299 22.16 3.37 1.87
C SER A 299 23.48 2.63 2.05
N HIS A 300 24.60 3.33 1.95
CA HIS A 300 25.94 2.78 2.17
C HIS A 300 26.14 2.34 3.64
N SER A 301 25.47 2.99 4.59
CA SER A 301 25.58 2.67 6.02
C SER A 301 24.66 1.54 6.47
N ASN A 302 23.62 1.23 5.71
CA ASN A 302 22.70 0.14 6.01
C ASN A 302 21.98 -0.32 4.73
N ALA A 303 22.50 -1.39 4.12
CA ALA A 303 21.98 -1.95 2.87
C ALA A 303 20.53 -2.48 2.98
N SER A 304 20.07 -2.80 4.19
CA SER A 304 18.69 -3.23 4.46
C SER A 304 17.69 -2.07 4.53
N SER A 305 18.19 -0.82 4.53
CA SER A 305 17.33 0.37 4.53
C SER A 305 16.53 0.42 3.24
N ARG A 306 15.23 0.64 3.39
CA ARG A 306 14.32 0.86 2.27
C ARG A 306 13.96 2.32 2.20
N PHE A 307 13.88 2.83 0.98
CA PHE A 307 13.54 4.22 0.70
C PHE A 307 12.24 4.28 -0.10
N ILE A 308 11.46 5.31 0.18
CA ILE A 308 10.17 5.60 -0.43
C ILE A 308 10.17 7.06 -0.86
N CYS A 309 9.45 7.38 -1.93
CA CYS A 309 9.20 8.76 -2.30
C CYS A 309 8.41 9.51 -1.21
N CYS A 310 8.82 10.72 -0.88
CA CYS A 310 8.24 11.58 0.15
C CYS A 310 7.66 12.84 -0.51
N SER A 311 6.44 12.75 -1.03
CA SER A 311 5.84 13.83 -1.83
C SER A 311 5.68 15.15 -1.06
N GLU A 312 5.60 15.08 0.28
CA GLU A 312 5.60 16.22 1.21
C GLU A 312 6.80 17.16 0.99
N HIS A 313 7.93 16.62 0.51
CA HIS A 313 9.18 17.36 0.38
C HIS A 313 9.45 17.94 -1.01
N PHE A 314 8.62 17.69 -2.03
CA PHE A 314 8.86 18.28 -3.35
C PHE A 314 8.98 19.81 -3.32
N LYS A 315 8.14 20.47 -2.50
CA LYS A 315 8.18 21.94 -2.31
C LYS A 315 9.50 22.45 -1.72
N THR A 316 10.24 21.60 -1.00
CA THR A 316 11.45 22.03 -0.28
C THR A 316 12.64 22.31 -1.19
N PHE A 317 12.58 21.87 -2.45
CA PHE A 317 13.63 22.11 -3.44
C PHE A 317 13.09 22.60 -4.79
N ASN A 318 11.88 23.15 -4.82
CA ASN A 318 11.24 23.65 -6.03
C ASN A 318 11.53 25.15 -6.28
N ASP A 319 12.76 25.59 -6.04
CA ASP A 319 13.17 26.99 -6.20
C ASP A 319 14.65 27.12 -6.59
N HIS A 320 15.03 28.31 -7.10
CA HIS A 320 16.38 28.61 -7.56
C HIS A 320 17.47 28.50 -6.48
N VAL A 321 17.16 28.82 -5.22
CA VAL A 321 18.12 28.79 -4.12
C VAL A 321 18.39 27.35 -3.74
N SER A 322 17.36 26.53 -3.64
CA SER A 322 17.46 25.12 -3.28
C SER A 322 18.16 24.30 -4.37
N LEU A 323 17.90 24.55 -5.65
CA LEU A 323 18.65 23.92 -6.75
C LEU A 323 20.16 24.20 -6.69
N ARG A 324 20.55 25.43 -6.32
CA ARG A 324 21.96 25.80 -6.12
C ARG A 324 22.58 25.07 -4.93
N ARG A 325 21.86 24.93 -3.81
CA ARG A 325 22.30 24.16 -2.64
C ARG A 325 22.52 22.67 -2.96
N LEU A 326 21.78 22.13 -3.92
CA LEU A 326 21.94 20.76 -4.42
C LEU A 326 23.10 20.60 -5.42
N ASN A 327 23.85 21.68 -5.70
CA ASN A 327 24.94 21.70 -6.68
C ASN A 327 24.51 21.20 -8.08
N LEU A 328 23.25 21.44 -8.47
CA LEU A 328 22.76 21.06 -9.79
C LEU A 328 23.21 22.10 -10.84
N PRO A 329 23.77 21.68 -12.00
CA PRO A 329 24.33 22.57 -13.01
C PRO A 329 23.27 23.24 -13.91
N CYS A 330 22.22 23.79 -13.30
CA CYS A 330 21.11 24.44 -14.00
C CYS A 330 21.55 25.78 -14.63
N ARG A 331 21.81 25.80 -15.95
CA ARG A 331 22.04 27.06 -16.70
C ARG A 331 20.75 27.78 -17.05
N ARG A 332 19.68 27.01 -17.31
CA ARG A 332 18.35 27.51 -17.64
C ARG A 332 17.34 26.88 -16.70
N ILE A 333 16.36 27.67 -16.25
CA ILE A 333 15.31 27.21 -15.35
C ILE A 333 13.96 27.55 -15.98
N PHE A 334 13.06 26.57 -16.01
CA PHE A 334 11.75 26.69 -16.62
C PHE A 334 10.67 26.28 -15.63
N MET A 335 9.63 27.09 -15.49
CA MET A 335 8.42 26.70 -14.76
C MET A 335 7.50 25.89 -15.69
N ARG A 336 6.94 24.77 -15.20
CA ARG A 336 6.01 23.89 -15.92
C ARG A 336 4.94 23.35 -14.98
N SER A 337 3.70 23.30 -15.44
CA SER A 337 2.61 22.57 -14.76
C SER A 337 2.55 21.14 -15.30
N HIS A 338 3.37 20.23 -14.76
CA HIS A 338 3.49 18.87 -15.26
C HIS A 338 3.79 17.86 -14.13
N LEU A 339 3.31 16.62 -14.23
CA LEU A 339 3.52 15.61 -13.17
C LEU A 339 4.99 15.16 -13.03
N ALA A 340 5.74 15.22 -14.14
CA ALA A 340 7.14 14.80 -14.18
C ALA A 340 8.14 15.80 -13.56
N VAL A 341 7.73 17.00 -13.13
CA VAL A 341 8.64 18.00 -12.54
C VAL A 341 8.54 18.01 -11.00
N PRO A 342 9.61 18.35 -10.25
CA PRO A 342 10.87 18.95 -10.67
C PRO A 342 11.82 17.95 -11.34
N ALA A 343 12.57 18.42 -12.34
CA ALA A 343 13.44 17.56 -13.14
C ALA A 343 14.63 18.31 -13.74
N LEU A 344 15.67 17.56 -14.09
CA LEU A 344 16.83 17.99 -14.86
C LEU A 344 16.74 17.41 -16.27
N SER A 345 17.08 18.20 -17.29
CA SER A 345 17.21 17.69 -18.67
C SER A 345 18.28 16.59 -18.73
N THR A 346 18.16 15.66 -19.67
CA THR A 346 19.19 14.63 -19.87
C THR A 346 20.56 15.21 -20.22
N SER A 347 20.59 16.39 -20.87
CA SER A 347 21.80 17.16 -21.13
C SER A 347 22.43 17.81 -19.87
N GLY A 348 21.71 17.85 -18.75
CA GLY A 348 22.17 18.48 -17.51
C GLY A 348 22.18 20.01 -17.52
N GLN A 349 21.65 20.67 -18.55
CA GLN A 349 21.74 22.13 -18.71
C GLN A 349 20.48 22.88 -18.30
N ALA A 350 19.32 22.23 -18.32
CA ALA A 350 18.03 22.85 -18.04
C ALA A 350 17.34 22.15 -16.86
N CYS A 351 16.82 22.95 -15.93
CA CYS A 351 16.01 22.47 -14.81
C CYS A 351 14.57 22.93 -14.99
N TYR A 352 13.64 22.04 -14.69
CA TYR A 352 12.22 22.27 -14.78
C TYR A 352 11.66 22.24 -13.36
N LEU A 353 11.03 23.34 -12.95
CA LEU A 353 10.38 23.52 -11.66
C LEU A 353 8.86 23.45 -11.83
N GLN A 354 8.17 22.99 -10.79
CA GLN A 354 6.72 22.87 -10.75
C GLN A 354 6.07 24.24 -10.59
N ALA A 355 5.12 24.56 -11.47
CA ALA A 355 4.31 25.78 -11.42
C ALA A 355 2.98 25.59 -10.69
N ASN A 356 2.51 24.35 -10.54
CA ASN A 356 1.31 24.02 -9.79
C ASN A 356 1.63 22.96 -8.74
N ASP A 357 1.64 23.36 -7.47
CA ASP A 357 1.96 22.51 -6.32
C ASP A 357 1.06 21.27 -6.20
N LEU A 358 -0.14 21.27 -6.78
CA LEU A 358 -1.03 20.11 -6.78
C LEU A 358 -0.61 19.01 -7.78
N LEU A 359 0.39 19.28 -8.63
CA LEU A 359 0.89 18.35 -9.64
C LEU A 359 2.22 17.67 -9.24
N PHE A 360 2.68 17.83 -8.00
CA PHE A 360 3.75 16.97 -7.50
C PHE A 360 3.27 15.53 -7.40
N ASP A 361 4.06 14.60 -7.91
CA ASP A 361 3.65 13.21 -8.12
C ASP A 361 4.87 12.28 -8.04
N CYS A 362 4.79 11.22 -7.24
CA CYS A 362 5.88 10.27 -7.07
C CYS A 362 5.97 9.24 -8.21
N GLU A 363 4.83 8.93 -8.84
CA GLU A 363 4.67 7.81 -9.79
C GLU A 363 4.91 8.19 -11.25
N ALA A 364 4.74 9.46 -11.60
CA ALA A 364 4.84 9.94 -12.98
C ALA A 364 6.23 9.63 -13.55
N PRO A 365 6.31 9.05 -14.76
CA PRO A 365 7.57 8.82 -15.42
C PRO A 365 8.26 10.15 -15.74
N GLY A 366 9.57 10.10 -15.91
CA GLY A 366 10.41 11.25 -16.28
C GLY A 366 10.23 11.65 -17.75
N GLU A 367 9.01 11.95 -18.18
CA GLU A 367 8.65 12.33 -19.55
C GLU A 367 7.82 13.61 -19.52
N LEU A 368 8.31 14.68 -20.17
CA LEU A 368 7.58 15.95 -20.30
C LEU A 368 6.73 16.01 -21.58
N SER A 369 7.12 15.25 -22.59
CA SER A 369 6.39 15.05 -23.85
C SER A 369 6.93 13.80 -24.53
N VAL A 370 6.28 13.37 -25.63
CA VAL A 370 6.65 12.17 -26.41
C VAL A 370 8.15 12.12 -26.77
N ASN A 371 8.79 13.27 -26.99
CA ASN A 371 10.20 13.36 -27.39
C ASN A 371 11.08 14.06 -26.35
N LEU A 372 10.61 14.23 -25.10
CA LEU A 372 11.34 14.92 -24.05
C LEU A 372 11.38 14.12 -22.76
N THR A 373 12.36 13.23 -22.67
CA THR A 373 12.72 12.52 -21.45
C THR A 373 13.56 13.42 -20.53
N VAL A 374 13.35 13.32 -19.23
CA VAL A 374 14.05 14.05 -18.18
C VAL A 374 14.49 13.11 -17.05
N ARG A 375 15.38 13.62 -16.20
CA ARG A 375 15.78 12.98 -14.94
C ARG A 375 15.05 13.66 -13.79
N ARG A 376 14.13 12.96 -13.15
CA ARG A 376 13.34 13.53 -12.04
C ARG A 376 14.23 13.78 -10.83
N ILE A 377 14.02 14.91 -10.15
CA ILE A 377 14.66 15.23 -8.87
C ILE A 377 13.69 14.77 -7.78
N CYS A 378 14.09 13.77 -7.01
CA CYS A 378 13.18 12.97 -6.22
C CYS A 378 13.44 13.12 -4.72
N PRO A 379 12.41 13.48 -3.93
CA PRO A 379 12.48 13.44 -2.48
C PRO A 379 12.28 11.99 -2.03
N CYS A 380 13.31 11.40 -1.46
CA CYS A 380 13.24 10.09 -0.86
C CYS A 380 13.37 10.22 0.65
N ARG A 381 12.72 9.32 1.37
CA ARG A 381 12.96 9.13 2.81
C ARG A 381 13.19 7.66 3.12
N ASP A 382 13.87 7.40 4.22
CA ASP A 382 13.93 6.06 4.78
C ASP A 382 12.57 5.63 5.37
N ALA A 383 12.44 4.34 5.60
CA ALA A 383 11.28 3.72 6.23
C ALA A 383 11.69 2.81 7.38
N LEU A 384 10.88 2.78 8.44
CA LEU A 384 11.04 1.84 9.54
C LEU A 384 10.78 0.40 9.04
N PRO A 385 11.59 -0.59 9.46
CA PRO A 385 11.35 -1.99 9.12
C PRO A 385 9.94 -2.42 9.55
N GLY A 386 9.14 -2.90 8.60
CA GLY A 386 7.76 -3.32 8.87
C GLY A 386 6.78 -2.19 9.19
N GLN A 387 7.17 -0.91 9.05
CA GLN A 387 6.31 0.28 9.19
C GLN A 387 6.64 1.30 8.09
N TRP A 388 6.12 1.06 6.88
CA TRP A 388 6.53 1.83 5.70
C TRP A 388 6.01 3.28 5.70
N ALA A 389 4.95 3.54 6.44
CA ALA A 389 4.38 4.87 6.61
C ALA A 389 5.33 5.86 7.30
N LEU A 390 6.29 5.38 8.11
CA LEU A 390 7.09 6.21 9.01
C LEU A 390 8.58 6.08 8.69
N CYS A 391 9.30 7.21 8.75
CA CYS A 391 10.76 7.26 8.75
C CYS A 391 11.32 7.00 10.15
N ARG A 392 12.63 6.77 10.29
CA ARG A 392 13.26 6.54 11.60
C ARG A 392 13.04 7.67 12.61
N ASN A 393 12.95 8.90 12.12
CA ASN A 393 12.81 10.10 12.94
C ASN A 393 11.40 10.71 12.83
N CYS A 394 10.39 9.88 12.52
CA CYS A 394 9.01 10.33 12.33
C CYS A 394 8.11 10.13 13.56
N LEU A 395 8.65 9.56 14.64
CA LEU A 395 7.95 9.26 15.90
C LEU A 395 8.28 10.26 17.01
#